data_AF-A0A958WVL7-F1
#
_entry.id   AF-A0A958WVL7-F1
#
_cell.length_a   1.000
_cell.length_b   1.000
_cell.length_c   1.000
_cell.angle_alpha   90.00
_cell.angle_beta   90.00
_cell.angle_gamma   90.00
#
_symmetry.space_group_name_H-M   'P 1'
#
loop_
_entity.id
_entity.type
_entity.pdbx_description
1 polymer ?
#
loop_
_entity_poly.entity_id
_entity_poly.type
_entity_poly.pdbx_seq_one_letter_code
_entity_poly.pdbx_strand_id
1 'polypeptide(L)'
;MADYFKDIKLSLRSFDVQVSDRDYVDFEATAGGDLRTVSGRDNLAQAIINRLLTRKGELARLGHPNYGSRLHLLIGELNNIRLQGLAEIYIREALAAERRIEKIVSVSFAPPTRGADREMLKIQIRVRPVGSDQELTVALPILI
;
A
#
# COMPACT_ATOMS: atom_id res chain seq x y z
N MET A 1 6.20 -23.82 -13.43
CA MET A 1 5.79 -23.22 -12.15
C MET A 1 5.77 -21.72 -12.39
N ALA A 2 4.59 -21.13 -12.56
CA ALA A 2 4.46 -19.85 -13.22
C ALA A 2 4.94 -18.69 -12.35
N ASP A 3 5.76 -17.84 -12.97
CA ASP A 3 6.55 -16.71 -12.44
C ASP A 3 5.70 -15.52 -11.93
N TYR A 4 4.46 -15.76 -11.51
CA TYR A 4 3.46 -14.75 -11.11
C TYR A 4 3.80 -14.00 -9.81
N PHE A 5 4.98 -14.25 -9.23
CA PHE A 5 5.49 -13.54 -8.08
C PHE A 5 6.56 -12.51 -8.44
N LYS A 6 6.78 -12.25 -9.73
CA LYS A 6 7.80 -11.33 -10.20
C LYS A 6 7.15 -10.17 -10.94
N ASP A 7 7.44 -8.95 -10.49
CA ASP A 7 6.97 -7.71 -11.09
C ASP A 7 8.15 -6.80 -11.43
N ILE A 8 7.90 -5.71 -12.17
CA ILE A 8 8.89 -4.65 -12.37
C ILE A 8 9.07 -3.91 -11.05
N LYS A 9 10.32 -3.66 -10.65
CA LYS A 9 10.64 -2.92 -9.44
C LYS A 9 10.34 -1.44 -9.64
N LEU A 10 9.52 -0.90 -8.74
CA LEU A 10 9.22 0.51 -8.65
C LEU A 10 10.07 1.16 -7.57
N SER A 11 10.61 2.34 -7.86
CA SER A 11 11.35 3.14 -6.89
C SER A 11 10.45 3.52 -5.72
N LEU A 12 11.04 3.59 -4.53
CA LEU A 12 10.40 3.93 -3.25
C LEU A 12 9.32 2.93 -2.78
N ARG A 13 8.67 2.16 -3.65
CA ARG A 13 7.71 1.09 -3.30
C ARG A 13 8.43 -0.16 -2.76
N SER A 14 9.06 -0.06 -1.60
CA SER A 14 9.75 -1.16 -0.90
C SER A 14 9.26 -1.31 0.54
N PHE A 15 9.59 -2.44 1.16
CA PHE A 15 9.14 -2.77 2.51
C PHE A 15 9.76 -1.88 3.61
N ASP A 16 10.93 -1.30 3.35
CA ASP A 16 11.71 -0.49 4.30
C ASP A 16 11.62 1.03 4.07
N VAL A 17 10.89 1.48 3.06
CA VAL A 17 10.83 2.90 2.70
C VAL A 17 9.45 3.44 3.05
N GLN A 18 9.41 4.56 3.79
CA GLN A 18 8.19 5.36 3.92
C GLN A 18 7.96 6.10 2.61
N VAL A 19 6.78 5.90 2.02
CA VAL A 19 6.41 6.52 0.73
C VAL A 19 5.14 7.31 0.91
N SER A 20 5.14 8.56 0.46
CA SER A 20 3.92 9.34 0.30
C SER A 20 3.28 9.08 -1.06
N ASP A 21 1.98 9.33 -1.15
CA ASP A 21 1.26 9.48 -2.42
C ASP A 21 1.86 10.56 -3.35
N ARG A 22 2.70 11.47 -2.82
CA ARG A 22 3.38 12.54 -3.58
C ARG A 22 4.76 12.17 -4.13
N ASP A 23 5.33 11.07 -3.68
CA ASP A 23 6.67 10.71 -4.13
C ASP A 23 6.62 10.21 -5.57
N TYR A 24 7.49 10.74 -6.42
CA TYR A 24 7.65 10.24 -7.78
C TYR A 24 8.14 8.80 -7.73
N VAL A 25 7.43 7.94 -8.44
CA VAL A 25 7.77 6.53 -8.59
C VAL A 25 8.18 6.29 -10.03
N ASP A 26 9.31 5.63 -10.22
CA ASP A 26 9.88 5.31 -11.52
C ASP A 26 10.30 3.83 -11.56
N PHE A 27 10.64 3.33 -12.74
CA PHE A 27 11.26 2.03 -12.88
C PHE A 27 12.73 2.09 -12.49
N GLU A 28 13.20 1.08 -11.77
CA GLU A 28 14.64 0.91 -11.55
C GLU A 28 15.26 0.15 -12.72
N ALA A 29 16.41 0.59 -13.22
CA ALA A 29 17.19 -0.14 -14.21
C ALA A 29 18.27 -1.01 -13.53
N THR A 30 18.60 -2.13 -14.16
CA THR A 30 19.79 -2.92 -13.87
C THR A 30 21.03 -2.24 -14.43
N ALA A 31 22.23 -2.63 -13.97
CA ALA A 31 23.48 -2.10 -14.52
C ALA A 31 23.66 -2.34 -16.03
N GLY A 32 22.95 -3.33 -16.59
CA GLY A 32 22.94 -3.64 -18.03
C GLY A 32 21.88 -2.87 -18.84
N GLY A 33 21.11 -1.98 -18.21
CA GLY A 33 20.08 -1.17 -18.88
C GLY A 33 18.69 -1.84 -19.02
N ASP A 34 18.51 -3.06 -18.52
CA ASP A 34 17.19 -3.72 -18.46
C ASP A 34 16.40 -3.28 -17.23
N LEU A 35 15.08 -3.49 -17.21
CA LEU A 35 14.23 -3.17 -16.05
C LEU A 35 14.50 -4.14 -14.90
N ARG A 36 14.75 -3.56 -13.71
CA ARG A 36 14.89 -4.32 -12.48
C ARG A 36 13.55 -4.95 -12.12
N THR A 37 13.61 -6.15 -11.56
CA THR A 37 12.45 -6.90 -11.13
C THR A 37 12.43 -7.07 -9.62
N VAL A 38 11.24 -7.29 -9.07
CA VAL A 38 10.99 -7.51 -7.65
C VAL A 38 10.18 -8.79 -7.49
N SER A 39 10.48 -9.59 -6.47
CA SER A 39 9.74 -10.84 -6.23
C SER A 39 9.47 -11.13 -4.75
N GLY A 40 8.63 -12.13 -4.49
CA GLY A 40 8.36 -12.62 -3.14
C GLY A 40 7.73 -11.55 -2.22
N ARG A 41 8.31 -11.37 -1.03
CA ARG A 41 7.80 -10.43 -0.01
C ARG A 41 7.88 -8.98 -0.45
N ASP A 42 8.92 -8.60 -1.17
CA ASP A 42 9.11 -7.23 -1.65
C ASP A 42 8.09 -6.90 -2.74
N ASN A 43 7.75 -7.87 -3.59
CA ASN A 43 6.66 -7.72 -4.54
C ASN A 43 5.33 -7.51 -3.79
N LEU A 44 5.04 -8.34 -2.79
CA LEU A 44 3.81 -8.19 -2.01
C LEU A 44 3.71 -6.80 -1.34
N ALA A 45 4.80 -6.30 -0.78
CA ALA A 45 4.86 -4.95 -0.20
C ALA A 45 4.54 -3.88 -1.27
N GLN A 46 5.21 -3.95 -2.43
CA GLN A 46 4.96 -3.04 -3.55
C GLN A 46 3.50 -3.10 -4.01
N ALA A 47 2.92 -4.30 -4.11
CA ALA A 47 1.53 -4.47 -4.55
C ALA A 47 0.51 -3.96 -3.53
N ILE A 48 0.78 -4.10 -2.22
CA ILE A 48 -0.03 -3.51 -1.15
C ILE A 48 -0.04 -1.99 -1.30
N ILE A 49 1.13 -1.37 -1.44
CA ILE A 49 1.25 0.09 -1.58
C ILE A 49 0.51 0.56 -2.83
N ASN A 50 0.74 -0.10 -3.97
CA ASN A 50 0.09 0.24 -5.23
C ASN A 50 -1.45 0.16 -5.10
N ARG A 51 -1.98 -0.92 -4.52
CA ARG A 51 -3.43 -1.06 -4.33
C ARG A 51 -4.01 0.03 -3.42
N LEU A 52 -3.30 0.41 -2.35
CA LEU A 52 -3.79 1.42 -1.42
C LEU A 52 -3.82 2.82 -2.06
N LEU A 53 -2.89 3.13 -2.96
CA LEU A 53 -2.78 4.44 -3.60
C LEU A 53 -3.57 4.58 -4.91
N THR A 54 -3.96 3.47 -5.54
CA THR A 54 -4.90 3.52 -6.66
C THR A 54 -6.32 3.76 -6.17
N ARG A 55 -7.07 4.65 -6.81
CA ARG A 55 -8.47 4.90 -6.45
C ARG A 55 -9.33 3.71 -6.87
N LYS A 56 -10.21 3.24 -6.00
CA LYS A 56 -11.14 2.15 -6.35
C LYS A 56 -11.97 2.53 -7.58
N GLY A 57 -11.88 1.73 -8.64
CA GLY A 57 -12.57 1.96 -9.92
C GLY A 57 -11.74 2.68 -11.00
N GLU A 58 -10.55 3.19 -10.66
CA GLU A 58 -9.67 3.88 -11.61
C GLU A 58 -9.27 3.00 -12.80
N LEU A 59 -9.06 1.71 -12.53
CA LEU A 59 -8.67 0.72 -13.53
C LEU A 59 -9.85 -0.03 -14.16
N ALA A 60 -11.09 0.47 -14.00
CA ALA A 60 -12.28 -0.19 -14.55
C ALA A 60 -12.20 -0.39 -16.07
N ARG A 61 -11.69 0.60 -16.81
CA ARG A 61 -11.51 0.53 -18.26
C ARG A 61 -10.48 -0.51 -18.70
N LEU A 62 -9.60 -0.93 -17.78
CA LEU A 62 -8.60 -1.97 -18.00
C LEU A 62 -9.08 -3.34 -17.50
N GLY A 63 -10.36 -3.48 -17.13
CA GLY A 63 -10.92 -4.75 -16.63
C GLY A 63 -10.76 -4.98 -15.13
N HIS A 64 -10.30 -3.97 -14.37
CA HIS A 64 -10.08 -4.07 -12.93
C HIS A 64 -10.92 -3.06 -12.11
N PRO A 65 -12.27 -3.13 -12.19
CA PRO A 65 -13.15 -2.14 -11.56
C PRO A 65 -13.10 -2.15 -10.02
N ASN A 66 -12.72 -3.28 -9.42
CA ASN A 66 -12.63 -3.42 -7.97
C ASN A 66 -11.22 -3.17 -7.42
N TYR A 67 -10.23 -2.93 -8.28
CA TYR A 67 -8.87 -2.65 -7.84
C TYR A 67 -8.76 -1.23 -7.28
N GLY A 68 -7.99 -1.08 -6.20
CA GLY A 68 -7.75 0.19 -5.52
C GLY A 68 -8.33 0.22 -4.10
N SER A 69 -8.27 1.40 -3.48
CA SER A 69 -8.84 1.67 -2.18
C SER A 69 -9.75 2.91 -2.20
N ARG A 70 -10.52 3.05 -1.12
CA ARG A 70 -11.36 4.23 -0.86
C ARG A 70 -10.63 5.30 -0.03
N LEU A 71 -9.32 5.17 0.20
CA LEU A 71 -8.55 6.14 0.99
C LEU A 71 -8.58 7.55 0.40
N HIS A 72 -8.68 7.67 -0.93
CA HIS A 72 -8.83 8.96 -1.61
C HIS A 72 -10.09 9.75 -1.21
N LEU A 73 -11.11 9.10 -0.63
CA LEU A 73 -12.31 9.77 -0.10
C LEU A 73 -12.05 10.50 1.21
N LEU A 74 -10.90 10.26 1.83
CA LEU A 74 -10.50 10.91 3.07
C LEU A 74 -9.74 12.21 2.82
N ILE A 75 -9.48 12.58 1.56
CA ILE A 75 -8.77 13.81 1.20
C ILE A 75 -9.64 15.04 1.52
N GLY A 76 -9.03 16.06 2.13
CA GLY A 76 -9.69 17.22 2.73
C GLY A 76 -10.10 17.04 4.20
N GLU A 77 -9.86 15.88 4.83
CA GLU A 77 -10.29 15.59 6.19
C GLU A 77 -9.16 15.73 7.22
N LEU A 78 -9.51 16.05 8.46
CA LEU A 78 -8.52 16.17 9.53
C LEU A 78 -8.25 14.83 10.21
N ASN A 79 -6.98 14.46 10.40
CA ASN A 79 -6.58 13.29 11.17
C ASN A 79 -7.18 13.34 12.59
N ASN A 80 -8.06 12.39 12.86
CA ASN A 80 -8.73 12.18 14.14
C ASN A 80 -9.12 10.69 14.27
N ILE A 81 -9.52 10.26 15.47
CA ILE A 81 -9.81 8.85 15.77
C ILE A 81 -10.92 8.28 14.87
N ARG A 82 -11.97 9.08 14.58
CA ARG A 82 -13.07 8.65 13.71
C ARG A 82 -12.56 8.41 12.28
N LEU A 83 -11.73 9.31 11.75
CA LEU A 83 -11.13 9.17 10.43
C LEU A 83 -10.20 7.96 10.36
N GLN A 84 -9.39 7.71 11.40
CA GLN A 84 -8.53 6.53 11.50
C GLN A 84 -9.35 5.23 11.44
N GLY A 85 -10.48 5.17 12.16
CA GLY A 85 -11.38 4.01 12.08
C GLY A 85 -11.97 3.79 10.67
N LEU A 86 -12.32 4.87 9.97
CA LEU A 86 -12.80 4.78 8.59
C LEU A 86 -11.69 4.32 7.63
N ALA A 87 -10.47 4.85 7.80
CA ALA A 87 -9.29 4.43 7.04
C ALA A 87 -8.99 2.95 7.26
N GLU A 88 -9.10 2.44 8.49
CA GLU A 88 -8.90 1.02 8.78
C GLU A 88 -9.87 0.14 8.00
N ILE A 89 -11.15 0.51 7.97
CA ILE A 89 -12.17 -0.21 7.20
C ILE A 89 -11.80 -0.23 5.72
N TYR A 90 -11.40 0.92 5.15
CA TYR A 90 -11.03 1.02 3.74
C TYR A 90 -9.77 0.22 3.39
N ILE A 91 -8.76 0.21 4.27
CA ILE A 91 -7.54 -0.60 4.12
C ILE A 91 -7.91 -2.07 4.16
N ARG A 92 -8.66 -2.52 5.16
CA ARG A 92 -9.04 -3.93 5.30
C ARG A 92 -9.86 -4.43 4.12
N GLU A 93 -10.80 -3.62 3.63
CA GLU A 93 -11.58 -3.93 2.43
C GLU A 93 -10.68 -4.10 1.20
N ALA A 94 -9.76 -3.15 0.97
CA ALA A 94 -8.86 -3.21 -0.18
C ALA A 94 -7.92 -4.44 -0.11
N LEU A 95 -7.38 -4.72 1.08
CA LEU A 95 -6.45 -5.84 1.28
C LEU A 95 -7.13 -7.21 1.30
N ALA A 96 -8.42 -7.29 1.59
CA ALA A 96 -9.17 -8.55 1.49
C ALA A 96 -9.20 -9.12 0.05
N ALA A 97 -9.01 -8.28 -0.96
CA ALA A 97 -8.91 -8.69 -2.37
C ALA A 97 -7.50 -9.14 -2.78
N GLU A 98 -6.49 -9.05 -1.89
CA GLU A 98 -5.13 -9.50 -2.16
C GLU A 98 -4.95 -10.97 -1.78
N ARG A 99 -5.02 -11.87 -2.77
CA ARG A 99 -4.98 -13.33 -2.57
C ARG A 99 -3.67 -13.84 -1.96
N ARG A 100 -2.58 -13.05 -2.03
CA ARG A 100 -1.28 -13.39 -1.45
C ARG A 100 -1.21 -13.11 0.06
N ILE A 101 -2.17 -12.39 0.63
CA ILE A 101 -2.29 -12.17 2.07
C ILE A 101 -3.15 -13.28 2.66
N GLU A 102 -2.60 -14.05 3.58
CA GLU A 102 -3.34 -15.03 4.37
C GLU A 102 -4.12 -14.33 5.50
N LYS A 103 -3.47 -13.38 6.18
CA LYS A 103 -4.06 -12.70 7.32
C LYS A 103 -3.59 -11.24 7.43
N ILE A 104 -4.53 -10.33 7.66
CA ILE A 104 -4.20 -8.96 8.09
C ILE A 104 -4.02 -9.00 9.62
N VAL A 105 -2.77 -8.92 10.08
CA VAL A 105 -2.40 -9.02 11.50
C VAL A 105 -2.79 -7.75 12.25
N SER A 106 -2.46 -6.58 11.69
CA SER A 106 -2.83 -5.29 12.28
C SER A 106 -2.87 -4.18 11.24
N VAL A 107 -3.72 -3.19 11.49
CA VAL A 107 -3.68 -1.86 10.86
C VAL A 107 -3.63 -0.87 12.01
N SER A 108 -2.62 0.00 12.04
CA SER A 108 -2.41 0.96 13.11
C SER A 108 -2.01 2.31 12.54
N PHE A 109 -2.30 3.37 13.29
CA PHE A 109 -2.04 4.75 12.89
C PHE A 109 -1.19 5.43 13.95
N ALA A 110 -0.37 6.39 13.53
CA ALA A 110 0.23 7.30 14.51
C ALA A 110 -0.87 8.10 15.23
N PRO A 111 -0.68 8.44 16.53
CA PRO A 111 -1.62 9.27 17.26
C PRO A 111 -1.89 10.59 16.52
N PRO A 112 -3.13 11.10 16.51
CA PRO A 112 -3.41 12.41 15.93
C PRO A 112 -2.59 13.50 16.62
N THR A 113 -1.68 14.13 15.89
CA THR A 113 -0.86 15.23 16.41
C THR A 113 -1.68 16.53 16.46
N ARG A 114 -1.44 17.40 17.44
CA ARG A 114 -1.95 18.78 17.42
C ARG A 114 -1.00 19.64 16.56
N GLY A 115 -1.52 20.40 15.59
CA GLY A 115 -0.71 21.31 14.76
C GLY A 115 -0.71 20.95 13.27
N ALA A 116 0.38 21.26 12.56
CA ALA A 116 0.48 21.18 11.09
C ALA A 116 0.42 19.74 10.52
N ASP A 117 0.66 18.70 11.33
CA ASP A 117 0.68 17.29 10.90
C ASP A 117 -0.72 16.65 10.77
N ARG A 118 -1.81 17.43 10.89
CA ARG A 118 -3.19 16.91 10.88
C ARG A 118 -3.69 16.49 9.50
N GLU A 119 -3.01 16.90 8.44
CA GLU A 119 -3.30 16.51 7.06
C GLU A 119 -2.60 15.19 6.69
N MET A 120 -1.81 14.61 7.60
CA MET A 120 -1.05 13.39 7.33
C MET A 120 -1.60 12.22 8.14
N LEU A 121 -1.94 11.14 7.45
CA LEU A 121 -2.27 9.86 8.05
C LEU A 121 -1.07 8.92 7.92
N LYS A 122 -0.36 8.69 9.03
CA LYS A 122 0.79 7.77 9.08
C LYS A 122 0.28 6.38 9.44
N ILE A 123 0.31 5.47 8.47
CA ILE A 123 -0.28 4.13 8.56
C ILE A 123 0.84 3.09 8.69
N GLN A 124 0.66 2.12 9.58
CA GLN A 124 1.46 0.90 9.63
C GLN A 124 0.55 -0.32 9.55
N ILE A 125 0.84 -1.20 8.60
CA ILE A 125 0.07 -2.40 8.30
C ILE A 125 0.99 -3.61 8.50
N ARG A 126 0.52 -4.63 9.21
CA ARG A 126 1.18 -5.93 9.30
C ARG A 126 0.30 -7.01 8.70
N VAL A 127 0.87 -7.83 7.85
CA VAL A 127 0.17 -8.94 7.18
C VAL A 127 1.01 -10.21 7.22
N ARG A 128 0.35 -11.36 7.17
CA ARG A 128 0.99 -12.65 6.97
C ARG A 128 0.76 -13.10 5.51
N PRO A 129 1.82 -13.32 4.73
CA PRO A 129 1.71 -13.88 3.39
C PRO A 129 1.31 -15.37 3.44
N VAL A 130 0.60 -15.84 2.42
CA VAL A 130 0.27 -17.26 2.27
C VAL A 130 1.54 -18.11 2.21
N GLY A 131 1.61 -19.16 3.03
CA GLY A 131 2.73 -20.10 3.06
C GLY A 131 4.00 -19.53 3.70
N SER A 132 3.88 -18.45 4.49
CA SER A 132 4.99 -17.88 5.24
C SER A 132 4.61 -17.66 6.71
N ASP A 133 5.47 -18.10 7.62
CA ASP A 133 5.33 -17.82 9.05
C ASP A 133 5.81 -16.41 9.43
N GLN A 134 6.48 -15.71 8.50
CA GLN A 134 7.02 -14.38 8.74
C GLN A 134 6.02 -13.29 8.34
N GLU A 135 5.77 -12.37 9.27
CA GLU A 135 4.93 -11.19 8.99
C GLU A 135 5.67 -10.19 8.09
N LEU A 136 4.93 -9.50 7.24
CA LEU A 136 5.37 -8.39 6.42
C LEU A 136 4.78 -7.09 6.99
N THR A 137 5.62 -6.10 7.24
CA THR A 137 5.20 -4.76 7.64
C THR A 137 5.29 -3.81 6.45
N VAL A 138 4.28 -2.97 6.27
CA VAL A 138 4.25 -1.88 5.29
C VAL A 138 3.89 -0.60 6.02
N ALA A 139 4.66 0.47 5.82
CA ALA A 139 4.39 1.79 6.36
C ALA A 139 4.14 2.80 5.24
N LEU A 140 3.08 3.59 5.37
CA LEU A 140 2.64 4.52 4.35
C LEU A 140 2.11 5.81 4.99
N PRO A 141 2.82 6.94 4.89
CA PRO A 141 2.20 8.25 5.06
C PRO A 141 1.30 8.58 3.87
N ILE A 142 0.07 9.02 4.11
CA ILE A 142 -0.80 9.59 3.06
C ILE A 142 -1.29 10.96 3.45
N LEU A 143 -1.33 11.88 2.48
CA LEU A 143 -2.04 13.13 2.64
C LEU A 143 -3.55 12.86 2.58
N ILE A 144 -4.25 13.40 3.56
CA ILE A 144 -5.71 13.39 3.70
C ILE A 144 -6.20 14.82 3.81
#